data_AF-A0A2X1KTG8-F1
#
_entry.id   AF-A0A2X1KTG8-F1
#
_cell.length_a   1.000
_cell.length_b   1.000
_cell.length_c   1.000
_cell.angle_alpha   90.00
_cell.angle_beta   90.00
_cell.angle_gamma   90.00
#
_symmetry.space_group_name_H-M   'P 1'
#
loop_
_entity.id
_entity.type
_entity.pdbx_description
1 polymer ?
#
loop_
_entity_poly.entity_id
_entity_poly.type
_entity_poly.pdbx_seq_one_letter_code
_entity_poly.pdbx_strand_id
1 'polypeptide(L)' 'MMHLKNITAGNPKTKEQYQLTKQFNIKWLYSDDGKNWYEEQKNFQPDTLKNGL' A
#
# COMPACT_ATOMS: atom_id res chain seq x y z
N MET A 1 -14.14 9.66 -3.73
CA MET A 1 -12.70 9.72 -4.04
C MET A 1 -11.96 8.91 -3.00
N MET A 2 -11.03 8.07 -3.45
CA MET A 2 -10.17 7.31 -2.56
C MET A 2 -9.10 8.23 -1.97
N HIS A 3 -8.87 8.15 -0.66
CA HIS A 3 -7.86 8.94 0.02
C HIS A 3 -7.09 8.06 1.01
N LEU A 4 -5.77 7.95 0.80
CA LEU A 4 -4.83 7.28 1.70
C LEU A 4 -3.93 8.36 2.27
N LYS A 5 -3.90 8.52 3.60
CA LYS A 5 -3.15 9.58 4.28
C LYS A 5 -1.95 9.01 5.01
N ASN A 6 -0.92 9.86 5.18
CA ASN A 6 0.24 9.60 6.03
C ASN A 6 0.87 8.21 5.79
N ILE A 7 1.12 7.90 4.52
CA ILE A 7 1.63 6.58 4.14
C ILE A 7 3.04 6.39 4.71
N THR A 8 3.23 5.32 5.47
CA THR A 8 4.50 4.98 6.11
C THR A 8 4.91 3.55 5.79
N ALA A 9 6.20 3.27 5.88
CA ALA A 9 6.71 1.92 5.75
C ALA A 9 6.33 1.08 6.98
N GLY A 10 5.88 -0.16 6.75
CA GLY A 10 5.52 -1.08 7.82
C GLY A 10 6.05 -2.49 7.58
N ASN A 11 5.94 -3.33 8.61
CA ASN A 11 6.28 -4.74 8.53
C ASN A 11 5.21 -5.53 7.76
N PRO A 12 5.57 -6.65 7.10
CA PRO A 12 4.59 -7.54 6.50
C PRO A 12 3.58 -8.03 7.54
N LYS A 13 2.29 -7.98 7.21
CA LYS A 13 1.19 -8.39 8.10
C LYS A 13 0.67 -9.80 7.82
N THR A 14 0.94 -10.36 6.64
CA THR A 14 0.51 -11.71 6.24
C THR A 14 1.71 -12.60 5.89
N LYS A 15 1.48 -13.93 5.88
CA LYS A 15 2.50 -14.91 5.46
C LYS A 15 2.97 -14.65 4.04
N GLU A 16 2.06 -14.30 3.14
CA GLU A 16 2.39 -13.98 1.75
C GLU A 16 3.27 -12.73 1.67
N GLN A 17 2.90 -11.67 2.38
CA GLN A 17 3.71 -10.44 2.45
C GLN A 17 5.11 -10.72 2.99
N TYR A 18 5.22 -11.60 3.98
CA TYR A 18 6.51 -12.02 4.54
C TYR A 18 7.37 -12.78 3.51
N GLN A 19 6.79 -13.74 2.77
CA GLN A 19 7.52 -14.47 1.73
C GLN A 19 7.98 -13.53 0.61
N LEU A 20 7.11 -12.62 0.18
CA LEU A 20 7.43 -11.63 -0.84
C LEU A 20 8.53 -10.67 -0.39
N THR A 21 8.51 -10.19 0.86
CA THR A 21 9.62 -9.40 1.42
C THR A 21 10.91 -10.21 1.45
N LYS A 22 10.87 -11.47 1.87
CA LYS A 22 12.07 -12.32 1.91
C LYS A 22 12.66 -12.55 0.51
N GLN A 23 11.81 -12.72 -0.51
CA GLN A 23 12.25 -13.03 -1.86
C GLN A 23 12.66 -11.80 -2.66
N PHE A 24 11.98 -10.67 -2.49
CA PHE A 24 12.12 -9.49 -3.35
C PHE A 24 12.46 -8.20 -2.59
N ASN A 25 12.70 -8.28 -1.27
CA ASN A 25 12.99 -7.13 -0.41
C ASN A 25 11.91 -6.04 -0.47
N ILE A 26 10.64 -6.44 -0.56
CA ILE A 26 9.50 -5.52 -0.68
C ILE A 26 9.34 -4.70 0.60
N LYS A 27 9.24 -3.37 0.43
CA LYS A 27 8.81 -2.42 1.45
C LYS A 27 7.29 -2.25 1.41
N TRP A 28 6.61 -2.66 2.46
CA TRP A 28 5.16 -2.50 2.57
C TRP A 28 4.82 -1.09 3.02
N LEU A 29 3.81 -0.50 2.38
CA LEU A 29 3.35 0.86 2.64
C LEU A 29 1.93 0.81 3.17
N TYR A 30 1.70 1.48 4.31
CA TYR A 30 0.40 1.54 4.95
C TYR A 30 0.01 3.00 5.23
N SER A 31 -1.25 3.33 5.02
CA SER A 31 -1.85 4.59 5.48
C SER A 31 -2.04 4.60 7.00
N ASP A 32 -2.38 5.77 7.55
CA ASP A 32 -2.71 5.95 8.97
C ASP A 32 -3.88 5.07 9.44
N ASP A 33 -4.87 4.84 8.59
CA ASP A 33 -5.98 3.91 8.83
C ASP A 33 -5.62 2.43 8.59
N GLY A 34 -4.35 2.15 8.30
CA GLY A 34 -3.78 0.80 8.26
C GLY A 34 -3.95 0.03 6.95
N LYS A 35 -4.52 0.65 5.91
CA LYS A 35 -4.70 0.04 4.59
C LYS A 35 -3.39 -0.10 3.83
N ASN A 36 -3.22 -1.19 3.11
CA ASN A 36 -2.03 -1.45 2.32
C ASN A 36 -2.11 -0.72 0.98
N TRP A 37 -1.11 0.12 0.67
CA TRP A 37 -1.07 0.91 -0.56
C TRP A 37 -1.22 0.05 -1.84
N TYR A 38 -0.54 -1.09 -1.92
CA TYR A 38 -0.53 -1.94 -3.12
C TYR A 38 -1.90 -2.58 -3.38
N GLU A 39 -2.56 -3.07 -2.33
CA GLU A 39 -3.90 -3.68 -2.46
C GLU A 39 -4.97 -2.66 -2.83
N GLU A 40 -4.82 -1.44 -2.32
CA GLU A 40 -5.73 -0.34 -2.52
C GLU A 40 -5.59 0.31 -3.92
N GLN A 41 -4.51 0.05 -4.67
CA GLN A 41 -4.32 0.62 -6.01
C GLN A 41 -5.47 0.30 -6.99
N LYS A 42 -6.11 -0.86 -6.83
CA LYS A 42 -7.24 -1.32 -7.66
C LYS A 42 -8.54 -0.55 -7.41
N ASN A 43 -8.65 0.12 -6.26
CA ASN A 43 -9.85 0.84 -5.86
C ASN A 43 -9.85 2.31 -6.35
N PHE A 44 -8.75 2.76 -6.97
CA PHE A 44 -8.72 4.06 -7.62
C PHE A 44 -9.50 4.01 -8.93
N GLN A 45 -10.30 5.04 -9.17
CA GLN A 45 -11.00 5.18 -10.45
C GLN A 45 -9.99 5.37 -11.59
N PRO A 46 -10.15 4.66 -12.71
CA PRO A 46 -9.19 4.70 -13.82
C PRO A 46 -9.06 6.11 -14.42
N ASP A 47 -10.14 6.88 -14.46
CA ASP A 47 -10.19 8.21 -15.08
C ASP A 47 -10.00 9.37 -14.08
N THR A 48 -9.22 9.14 -13.01
CA THR A 48 -8.93 10.18 -12.00
C THR A 48 -7.43 10.40 -11.83
N LEU A 49 -7.02 11.67 -11.66
CA LEU A 49 -5.64 12.02 -11.37
C LEU A 49 -5.24 11.54 -9.97
N LYS A 50 -4.15 10.78 -9.89
CA LYS A 50 -3.48 10.40 -8.64
C LYS A 50 -2.43 11.45 -8.30
N ASN A 51 -2.72 12.35 -7.37
CA ASN A 51 -1.73 13.30 -6.85
C ASN A 51 -1.02 12.71 -5.63
N GLY A 52 0.31 12.69 -5.67
CA GLY A 52 1.17 12.36 -4.52
C GLY A 52 2.01 13.59 -4.14
N LEU A 53 1.80 14.08 -2.92
CA LEU A 53 2.65 15.07 -2.25
C LEU A 53 2.80 14.65 -0.78
#